data_AF-A0A524GNF2-F1
#
_entry.id   AF-A0A524GNF2-F1
#
_cell.length_a   1.000
_cell.length_b   1.000
_cell.length_c   1.000
_cell.angle_alpha   90.00
_cell.angle_beta   90.00
_cell.angle_gamma   90.00
#
_symmetry.space_group_name_H-M   'P 1'
#
loop_
_entity.id
_entity.type
_entity.pdbx_description
1 polymer ?
#
loop_
_entity_poly.entity_id
_entity_poly.type
_entity_poly.pdbx_seq_one_letter_code
_entity_poly.pdbx_strand_id
1 'polypeptide(L)'
;ALVFNAALVLGVGLLLTAAVTPAALKLVLGFLEALWDTMIEWVIRFIAFLARLIPQPEIKAYSMGGGAGTAPQDPSAVADLLQIPDTIRRVAAFIVSALWIVLFGVCLWRMASQIAVWLRRQLNDLDGGEVETLRGAFRQDVRRLLSRVRRRLRGWIAWLGYALGRRPMTDSLPAEAAAVRRLYRSLLAWSAAGGCPRQRHQTPHEILGRLCDWFPDARTKLALITAHYAGVRYGDRRPDAAVVKLLESTWQDVRHMRERSWIRTKKDTSRAGRDI
;
A
#
# COMPACT_ATOMS: atom_id res chain seq x y z
N ALA A 1 -12.78 -25.16 31.09
CA ALA A 1 -12.98 -24.33 29.88
C ALA A 1 -12.23 -23.00 29.94
N LEU A 2 -12.43 -22.17 30.98
CA LEU A 2 -11.76 -20.87 31.14
C LEU A 2 -10.22 -20.94 31.18
N VAL A 3 -9.65 -21.90 31.93
CA VAL A 3 -8.18 -22.07 32.04
C VAL A 3 -7.54 -22.48 30.70
N PHE A 4 -8.23 -23.31 29.92
CA PHE A 4 -7.78 -23.74 28.60
C PHE A 4 -7.81 -22.59 27.59
N ASN A 5 -8.86 -21.76 27.60
CA ASN A 5 -8.96 -20.58 26.76
C ASN A 5 -7.92 -19.51 27.15
N ALA A 6 -7.65 -19.33 28.45
CA ALA A 6 -6.61 -18.41 28.92
C ALA A 6 -5.20 -18.87 28.50
N ALA A 7 -4.91 -20.17 28.62
CA ALA A 7 -3.65 -20.76 28.16
C ALA A 7 -3.48 -20.65 26.64
N LEU A 8 -4.57 -20.77 25.87
CA LEU A 8 -4.56 -20.64 24.42
C LEU A 8 -4.35 -19.19 23.98
N VAL A 9 -4.99 -18.22 24.65
CA VAL A 9 -4.77 -16.79 24.40
C VAL A 9 -3.35 -16.37 24.77
N LEU A 10 -2.80 -16.85 25.89
CA LEU A 10 -1.41 -16.59 26.28
C LEU A 10 -0.43 -17.27 25.32
N GLY A 11 -0.70 -18.51 24.91
CA GLY A 11 0.13 -19.24 23.95
C GLY A 11 0.14 -18.60 22.56
N VAL A 12 -1.01 -18.13 22.08
CA VAL A 12 -1.13 -17.38 20.82
C VAL A 12 -0.48 -16.00 20.93
N GLY A 13 -0.62 -15.32 22.08
CA GLY A 13 0.08 -14.06 22.37
C GLY A 13 1.60 -14.22 22.40
N LEU A 14 2.09 -15.31 22.99
CA LEU A 14 3.51 -15.67 23.06
C LEU A 14 4.07 -16.10 21.69
N LEU A 15 3.27 -16.83 20.89
CA LEU A 15 3.60 -17.17 19.50
C LEU A 15 3.59 -15.94 18.59
N LEU A 16 2.70 -14.97 18.83
CA LEU A 16 2.67 -13.69 18.13
C LEU A 16 3.89 -12.83 18.48
N THR A 17 4.28 -12.75 19.75
CA THR A 17 5.51 -12.03 20.15
C THR A 17 6.78 -12.72 19.67
N ALA A 18 6.81 -14.06 19.65
CA ALA A 18 7.94 -14.83 19.11
C ALA A 18 8.05 -14.77 17.58
N ALA A 19 6.93 -14.66 16.87
CA ALA A 19 6.89 -14.57 15.40
C ALA A 19 7.12 -13.14 14.87
N VAL A 20 6.97 -12.11 15.71
CA VAL A 20 7.31 -10.74 15.36
C VAL A 20 8.83 -10.59 15.46
N THR A 21 9.50 -10.83 14.33
CA THR A 21 10.92 -10.51 14.18
C THR A 21 11.22 -9.11 14.73
N PRO A 22 12.26 -8.91 15.56
CA PRO A 22 12.58 -7.60 16.14
C PRO A 22 12.83 -6.53 15.07
N ALA A 23 13.21 -6.97 13.86
CA ALA A 23 13.29 -6.12 12.67
C ALA A 23 11.91 -5.59 12.22
N ALA A 24 10.86 -6.41 12.23
CA ALA A 24 9.50 -5.96 11.89
C ALA A 24 8.93 -5.03 12.97
N LEU A 25 9.22 -5.31 14.25
CA LEU A 25 8.82 -4.42 15.35
C LEU A 25 9.49 -3.05 15.22
N LYS A 26 10.81 -3.02 14.96
CA LYS A 26 11.55 -1.77 14.71
C LYS A 26 11.04 -1.01 13.48
N LEU A 27 10.61 -1.72 12.45
CA LEU A 27 10.08 -1.10 11.23
C LEU A 27 8.68 -0.52 11.49
N VAL A 28 7.82 -1.23 12.21
CA VAL A 28 6.50 -0.73 12.60
C VAL A 28 6.61 0.43 13.58
N LEU A 29 7.48 0.33 14.59
CA LEU A 29 7.74 1.45 15.52
C LEU A 29 8.37 2.63 14.80
N GLY A 30 9.37 2.44 13.94
CA GLY A 30 9.97 3.53 13.17
C GLY A 30 9.01 4.17 12.19
N PHE A 31 8.10 3.39 11.59
CA PHE A 31 7.02 3.94 10.77
C PHE A 31 6.03 4.74 11.62
N LEU A 32 5.68 4.23 12.81
CA LEU A 32 4.78 4.90 13.74
C LEU A 32 5.39 6.20 14.30
N GLU A 33 6.70 6.19 14.59
CA GLU A 33 7.49 7.32 15.04
C GLU A 33 7.63 8.37 13.94
N ALA A 34 7.92 7.96 12.70
CA ALA A 34 7.93 8.88 11.56
C ALA A 34 6.54 9.49 11.29
N LEU A 35 5.48 8.70 11.44
CA LEU A 35 4.10 9.17 11.28
C LEU A 35 3.70 10.11 12.41
N TRP A 36 4.18 9.87 13.63
CA TRP A 36 4.03 10.73 14.79
C TRP A 36 4.78 12.06 14.63
N ASP A 37 6.04 12.03 14.16
CA ASP A 37 6.83 13.22 13.89
C ASP A 37 6.20 14.08 12.79
N THR A 38 5.72 13.43 11.72
CA THR A 38 5.00 14.12 10.64
C THR A 38 3.72 14.76 11.16
N MET A 39 2.99 14.06 12.04
CA MET A 39 1.78 14.59 12.67
C MET A 39 2.10 15.78 13.59
N ILE A 40 3.15 15.69 14.40
CA ILE A 40 3.62 16.79 15.26
C ILE A 40 4.02 18.00 14.41
N GLU A 41 4.78 17.80 13.34
CA GLU A 41 5.18 18.89 12.46
C GLU A 41 3.96 19.58 11.84
N TRP A 42 2.95 18.80 11.46
CA TRP A 42 1.69 19.33 10.94
C TRP A 42 0.91 20.11 12.00
N VAL A 43 0.86 19.59 13.24
CA VAL A 43 0.25 20.28 14.39
C VAL A 43 0.99 21.58 14.70
N ILE A 44 2.32 21.60 14.68
CA ILE A 44 3.13 22.81 14.89
C ILE A 44 2.85 23.83 13.79
N ARG A 45 2.82 23.41 12.52
CA ARG A 45 2.47 24.30 11.40
C ARG A 45 1.05 24.84 11.52
N PHE A 46 0.12 24.01 11.98
CA PHE A 46 -1.26 24.41 12.23
C PHE A 46 -1.36 25.39 13.39
N ILE A 47 -0.64 25.18 14.49
CA ILE A 47 -0.54 26.12 15.61
C ILE A 47 0.11 27.43 15.15
N ALA A 48 1.18 27.39 14.35
CA ALA A 48 1.82 28.57 13.78
C ALA A 48 0.88 29.32 12.81
N PHE A 49 0.06 28.59 12.06
CA PHE A 49 -1.00 29.16 11.23
C PHE A 49 -2.09 29.82 12.08
N LEU A 50 -2.52 29.19 13.17
CA LEU A 50 -3.45 29.77 14.13
C LEU A 50 -2.86 31.03 14.81
N ALA A 51 -1.57 30.98 15.17
CA ALA A 51 -0.85 32.13 15.71
C ALA A 51 -0.73 33.29 14.69
N ARG A 52 -0.70 32.99 13.39
CA ARG A 52 -0.82 34.00 12.32
C ARG A 52 -2.22 34.56 12.16
N LEU A 53 -3.25 33.80 12.52
CA LEU A 53 -4.66 34.26 12.49
C LEU A 53 -4.98 35.21 13.64
N ILE A 54 -4.23 35.12 14.75
CA ILE A 54 -4.31 36.07 15.85
C ILE A 54 -3.50 37.31 15.42
N PRO A 55 -4.13 38.49 15.26
CA PRO A 55 -3.42 39.71 14.96
C PRO A 55 -2.33 39.91 16.01
N GLN A 56 -1.07 40.04 15.59
CA GLN A 56 -0.01 40.53 16.47
C GLN A 56 -0.57 41.80 17.12
N PRO A 57 -0.62 41.89 18.47
CA PRO A 57 -1.00 43.15 19.09
C PRO A 57 0.01 44.18 18.56
N GLU A 58 -0.47 45.13 17.75
CA GLU A 58 0.28 46.33 17.48
C GLU A 58 0.59 46.92 18.85
N ILE A 59 1.82 46.72 19.32
CA ILE A 59 2.35 47.54 20.40
C ILE A 59 2.42 48.93 19.78
N LYS A 60 1.29 49.64 19.82
CA LYS A 60 1.25 51.07 19.58
C LYS A 60 2.17 51.64 20.64
N ALA A 61 3.38 51.97 20.21
CA ALA A 61 4.23 52.89 20.92
C ALA A 61 3.41 54.18 21.06
N TYR A 62 2.72 54.32 22.20
CA TYR A 62 2.16 55.59 22.59
C TYR A 62 3.35 56.52 22.73
N SER A 63 3.54 57.37 21.72
CA SER A 63 4.28 58.62 21.84
C SER A 63 3.55 59.43 22.91
N MET A 64 3.93 59.23 24.17
CA MET A 64 3.51 60.09 25.26
C MET A 64 4.59 61.15 25.39
N GLY A 65 4.28 62.32 24.86
CA GLY A 65 5.11 63.51 25.02
C GLY A 65 5.30 63.85 26.50
N GLY A 66 6.46 64.43 26.78
CA GLY A 66 6.67 65.39 27.87
C GLY A 66 6.46 64.85 29.28
N GLY A 67 7.48 64.21 29.85
CA GLY A 67 7.55 64.00 31.29
C GLY A 67 8.87 63.37 31.66
N ALA A 68 9.79 64.16 32.21
CA ALA A 68 10.99 63.66 32.85
C ALA A 68 10.58 62.79 34.04
N GLY A 69 10.53 61.48 33.83
CA GLY A 69 10.25 60.46 34.84
C GLY A 69 11.18 59.29 34.58
N THR A 70 11.99 58.97 35.59
CA THR A 70 13.00 57.93 35.61
C THR A 70 12.49 56.61 35.03
N ALA A 71 13.22 56.05 34.06
CA ALA A 71 12.94 54.75 33.47
C ALA A 71 12.98 53.65 34.56
N PRO A 72 11.94 52.80 34.69
CA PRO A 72 12.08 51.53 35.39
C PRO A 72 12.93 50.61 34.51
N GLN A 73 14.19 50.40 34.91
CA GLN A 73 15.07 49.39 34.33
C GLN A 73 14.68 48.01 34.84
N ASP A 74 13.63 47.41 34.28
CA ASP A 74 13.57 45.93 34.15
C ASP A 74 12.40 45.49 33.25
N PRO A 75 12.63 45.24 31.95
CA PRO A 75 11.64 44.61 31.07
C PRO A 75 11.37 43.13 31.43
N SER A 76 12.14 42.57 32.36
CA SER A 76 12.06 41.20 32.87
C SER A 76 10.90 41.00 33.86
N ALA A 77 10.63 41.99 34.72
CA ALA A 77 9.59 41.90 35.75
C ALA A 77 8.17 41.81 35.17
N VAL A 78 7.93 42.44 34.02
CA VAL A 78 6.65 42.39 33.31
C VAL A 78 6.50 41.11 32.47
N ALA A 79 7.63 40.54 32.02
CA ALA A 79 7.66 39.27 31.31
C ALA A 79 7.45 38.07 32.26
N ASP A 80 7.96 38.14 33.50
CA ASP A 80 7.68 37.14 34.55
C ASP A 80 6.22 37.17 35.02
N LEU A 81 5.58 38.34 35.03
CA LEU A 81 4.16 38.49 35.39
C LEU A 81 3.20 37.91 34.34
N LEU A 82 3.66 37.68 33.10
CA LEU A 82 2.88 37.13 31.98
C LEU A 82 3.38 35.75 31.50
N GLN A 83 4.37 35.15 32.17
CA GLN A 83 4.79 33.78 31.89
C GLN A 83 3.67 32.81 32.29
N ILE A 84 2.84 32.45 31.32
CA ILE A 84 1.86 31.37 31.45
C ILE A 84 2.63 30.12 31.91
N PRO A 85 2.41 29.62 33.14
CA PRO A 85 3.17 28.51 33.70
C PRO A 85 3.13 27.30 32.76
N ASP A 86 4.26 26.62 32.59
CA ASP A 86 4.37 25.46 31.69
C ASP A 86 3.35 24.35 32.00
N THR A 87 2.95 24.25 33.28
CA THR A 87 1.88 23.38 33.75
C THR A 87 0.54 23.72 33.10
N ILE A 88 0.20 25.00 32.99
CA ILE A 88 -1.04 25.47 32.35
C ILE A 88 -1.00 25.17 30.85
N ARG A 89 0.15 25.33 30.20
CA ARG A 89 0.32 24.99 28.77
C ARG A 89 0.13 23.48 28.52
N ARG A 90 0.69 22.62 29.37
CA ARG A 90 0.50 21.16 29.29
C ARG A 90 -0.95 20.75 29.54
N VAL A 91 -1.60 21.35 30.54
CA VAL A 91 -3.02 21.10 30.83
C VAL A 91 -3.90 21.58 29.68
N ALA A 92 -3.64 22.75 29.10
CA ALA A 92 -4.35 23.25 27.93
C ALA A 92 -4.18 22.34 26.70
N ALA A 93 -2.95 21.86 26.44
CA ALA A 93 -2.69 20.91 25.35
C ALA A 93 -3.39 19.56 25.57
N PHE A 94 -3.44 19.08 26.81
CA PHE A 94 -4.17 17.86 27.18
C PHE A 94 -5.68 18.04 26.96
N ILE A 95 -6.25 19.18 27.36
CA ILE A 95 -7.66 19.50 27.14
C ILE A 95 -7.98 19.56 25.64
N VAL A 96 -7.14 20.22 24.84
CA VAL A 96 -7.33 20.33 23.38
C VAL A 96 -7.21 18.98 22.69
N SER A 97 -6.24 18.14 23.07
CA SER A 97 -6.10 16.79 22.49
C SER A 97 -7.26 15.87 22.90
N ALA A 98 -7.69 15.91 24.15
CA ALA A 98 -8.88 15.19 24.61
C ALA A 98 -10.14 15.63 23.84
N LEU A 99 -10.29 16.93 23.60
CA LEU A 99 -11.38 17.48 22.79
C LEU A 99 -11.37 16.91 21.37
N TRP A 100 -10.21 16.85 20.72
CA TRP A 100 -10.08 16.28 19.37
C TRP A 100 -10.39 14.78 19.34
N ILE A 101 -9.91 14.01 20.32
CA ILE A 101 -10.21 12.57 20.42
C ILE A 101 -11.72 12.34 20.54
N VAL A 102 -12.39 13.13 21.39
CA VAL A 102 -13.84 13.06 21.56
C VAL A 102 -14.55 13.46 20.26
N LEU A 103 -14.14 14.53 19.60
CA LEU A 103 -14.70 14.96 18.30
C LEU A 103 -14.56 13.90 17.23
N PHE A 104 -13.38 13.30 17.08
CA PHE A 104 -13.15 12.21 16.14
C PHE A 104 -13.97 10.98 16.50
N GLY A 105 -14.04 10.62 17.78
CA GLY A 105 -14.86 9.51 18.27
C GLY A 105 -16.34 9.71 17.94
N VAL A 106 -16.88 10.90 18.20
CA VAL A 106 -18.27 11.27 17.88
C VAL A 106 -18.50 11.27 16.37
N CYS A 107 -17.55 11.78 15.57
CA CYS A 107 -17.63 11.77 14.11
C CYS A 107 -17.66 10.33 13.57
N LEU A 108 -16.76 9.46 14.08
CA LEU A 108 -16.70 8.05 13.71
C LEU A 108 -17.99 7.32 14.10
N TRP A 109 -18.48 7.57 15.32
CA TRP A 109 -19.73 7.03 15.81
C TRP A 109 -20.92 7.49 14.98
N ARG A 110 -20.96 8.78 14.60
CA ARG A 110 -22.01 9.33 13.75
C ARG A 110 -22.00 8.71 12.36
N MET A 111 -20.81 8.52 11.78
CA MET A 111 -20.65 7.83 10.49
C MET A 111 -21.11 6.36 10.60
N ALA A 112 -20.68 5.65 11.65
CA ALA A 112 -21.05 4.26 11.88
C ALA A 112 -22.56 4.09 12.11
N SER A 113 -23.18 4.99 12.88
CA SER A 113 -24.62 4.98 13.15
C SER A 113 -25.45 5.37 11.92
N GLN A 114 -25.00 6.33 11.11
CA GLN A 114 -25.64 6.64 9.82
C GLN A 114 -25.59 5.45 8.87
N ILE A 115 -24.44 4.78 8.77
CA ILE A 115 -24.30 3.55 7.98
C ILE A 115 -25.18 2.44 8.55
N ALA A 116 -25.24 2.26 9.88
CA ALA A 116 -26.05 1.23 10.50
C ALA A 116 -27.55 1.48 10.34
N VAL A 117 -28.01 2.73 10.43
CA VAL A 117 -29.42 3.11 10.19
C VAL A 117 -29.76 2.96 8.71
N TRP A 118 -28.88 3.39 7.81
CA TRP A 118 -29.04 3.16 6.37
C TRP A 118 -29.12 1.66 6.06
N LEU A 119 -28.25 0.85 6.67
CA LEU A 119 -28.24 -0.60 6.49
C LEU A 119 -29.51 -1.25 7.06
N ARG A 120 -29.98 -0.82 8.24
CA ARG A 120 -31.22 -1.33 8.85
C ARG A 120 -32.45 -0.91 8.06
N ARG A 121 -32.51 0.32 7.54
CA ARG A 121 -33.60 0.77 6.66
C ARG A 121 -33.63 -0.05 5.38
N GLN A 122 -32.47 -0.26 4.75
CA GLN A 122 -32.37 -1.09 3.56
C GLN A 122 -32.79 -2.54 3.81
N LEU A 123 -32.56 -3.07 5.02
CA LEU A 123 -32.99 -4.42 5.40
C LEU A 123 -34.49 -4.49 5.73
N ASN A 124 -35.07 -3.45 6.34
CA ASN A 124 -36.49 -3.43 6.69
C ASN A 124 -37.39 -3.12 5.48
N ASP A 125 -36.93 -2.30 4.52
CA ASP A 125 -37.63 -2.09 3.24
C ASP A 125 -37.70 -3.39 2.40
N LEU A 126 -36.80 -4.35 2.67
CA LEU A 126 -36.78 -5.66 2.03
C LEU A 126 -37.64 -6.71 2.77
N ASP A 127 -38.15 -6.40 3.97
CA ASP A 127 -38.97 -7.30 4.79
C ASP A 127 -40.49 -7.04 4.61
N GLY A 128 -40.87 -5.91 4.01
CA GLY A 128 -42.28 -5.51 3.79
C GLY A 128 -42.84 -5.82 2.39
N GLY A 129 -42.00 -6.22 1.44
CA GLY A 129 -42.39 -6.65 0.10
C GLY A 129 -42.02 -8.11 -0.09
N GLU A 130 -42.95 -8.89 -0.61
CA GLU A 130 -42.85 -10.32 -0.85
C GLU A 130 -41.43 -10.80 -1.21
N VAL A 131 -41.06 -11.90 -0.54
CA VAL A 131 -39.81 -12.63 -0.67
C VAL A 131 -39.67 -13.20 -2.10
N GLU A 132 -39.38 -12.36 -3.08
CA GLU A 132 -38.91 -12.76 -4.41
C GLU A 132 -37.41 -12.45 -4.55
N THR A 133 -36.61 -13.40 -4.05
CA THR A 133 -35.34 -13.85 -4.65
C THR A 133 -34.38 -12.80 -5.24
N LEU A 134 -33.97 -11.76 -4.50
CA LEU A 134 -32.78 -10.95 -4.86
C LEU A 134 -31.61 -11.11 -3.87
N ARG A 135 -31.63 -12.15 -3.03
CA ARG A 135 -30.57 -12.50 -2.06
C ARG A 135 -29.24 -12.93 -2.72
N GLY A 136 -29.25 -13.26 -4.02
CA GLY A 136 -28.07 -13.69 -4.79
C GLY A 136 -27.26 -12.53 -5.40
N ALA A 137 -27.92 -11.52 -5.94
CA ALA A 137 -27.29 -10.43 -6.70
C ALA A 137 -26.43 -9.53 -5.80
N PHE A 138 -26.94 -9.17 -4.61
CA PHE A 138 -26.20 -8.31 -3.67
C PHE A 138 -24.92 -8.99 -3.15
N ARG A 139 -24.98 -10.30 -2.85
CA ARG A 139 -23.80 -11.08 -2.43
C ARG A 139 -22.77 -11.19 -3.56
N GLN A 140 -23.23 -11.24 -4.81
CA GLN A 140 -22.37 -11.21 -5.99
C GLN A 140 -21.72 -9.84 -6.19
N ASP A 141 -22.45 -8.75 -6.01
CA ASP A 141 -21.90 -7.40 -6.19
C ASP A 141 -20.96 -6.99 -5.05
N VAL A 142 -21.26 -7.37 -3.81
CA VAL A 142 -20.32 -7.21 -2.68
C VAL A 142 -19.07 -8.06 -2.88
N ARG A 143 -19.18 -9.30 -3.36
CA ARG A 143 -18.01 -10.12 -3.72
C ARG A 143 -17.22 -9.52 -4.88
N ARG A 144 -17.89 -8.94 -5.89
CA ARG A 144 -17.23 -8.28 -7.01
C ARG A 144 -16.47 -7.05 -6.53
N LEU A 145 -17.09 -6.21 -5.71
CA LEU A 145 -16.47 -5.03 -5.10
C LEU A 145 -15.28 -5.42 -4.22
N LEU A 146 -15.46 -6.40 -3.32
CA LEU A 146 -14.41 -6.93 -2.46
C LEU A 146 -13.26 -7.54 -3.28
N SER A 147 -13.56 -8.21 -4.39
CA SER A 147 -12.53 -8.75 -5.29
C SER A 147 -11.76 -7.66 -6.04
N ARG A 148 -12.37 -6.51 -6.35
CA ARG A 148 -11.70 -5.34 -6.94
C ARG A 148 -10.82 -4.65 -5.90
N VAL A 149 -11.34 -4.42 -4.70
CA VAL A 149 -10.60 -3.85 -3.58
C VAL A 149 -9.42 -4.76 -3.22
N ARG A 150 -9.62 -6.08 -3.09
CA ARG A 150 -8.54 -7.04 -2.78
C ARG A 150 -7.47 -7.10 -3.85
N ARG A 151 -7.83 -6.95 -5.14
CA ARG A 151 -6.85 -6.87 -6.23
C ARG A 151 -6.04 -5.58 -6.17
N ARG A 152 -6.69 -4.46 -5.90
CA ARG A 152 -6.04 -3.15 -5.76
C ARG A 152 -5.14 -3.10 -4.52
N LEU A 153 -5.60 -3.67 -3.41
CA LEU A 153 -4.85 -3.83 -2.17
C LEU A 153 -3.64 -4.77 -2.35
N ARG A 154 -3.75 -5.86 -3.12
CA ARG A 154 -2.61 -6.72 -3.45
C ARG A 154 -1.56 -6.01 -4.32
N GLY A 155 -1.98 -5.20 -5.29
CA GLY A 155 -1.07 -4.38 -6.08
C GLY A 155 -0.36 -3.33 -5.21
N TRP A 156 -1.11 -2.68 -4.32
CA TRP A 156 -0.57 -1.75 -3.34
C TRP A 156 0.39 -2.42 -2.35
N ILE A 157 0.04 -3.59 -1.79
CA ILE A 157 0.91 -4.34 -0.86
C ILE A 157 2.15 -4.88 -1.58
N ALA A 158 2.04 -5.29 -2.84
CA ALA A 158 3.20 -5.70 -3.65
C ALA A 158 4.11 -4.50 -3.93
N TRP A 159 3.55 -3.36 -4.31
CA TRP A 159 4.28 -2.10 -4.49
C TRP A 159 4.94 -1.62 -3.20
N LEU A 160 4.22 -1.68 -2.07
CA LEU A 160 4.75 -1.40 -0.73
C LEU A 160 5.89 -2.37 -0.39
N GLY A 161 5.74 -3.65 -0.73
CA GLY A 161 6.78 -4.67 -0.56
C GLY A 161 8.04 -4.43 -1.41
N TYR A 162 7.88 -3.87 -2.61
CA TYR A 162 8.99 -3.41 -3.46
C TYR A 162 9.66 -2.16 -2.88
N ALA A 163 8.89 -1.21 -2.32
CA ALA A 163 9.40 0.03 -1.73
C ALA A 163 10.10 -0.18 -0.37
N LEU A 164 9.63 -1.14 0.42
CA LEU A 164 10.19 -1.50 1.74
C LEU A 164 11.33 -2.53 1.68
N GLY A 165 11.87 -2.83 0.49
CA GLY A 165 13.06 -3.67 0.36
C GLY A 165 12.91 -5.08 0.92
N ARG A 166 11.67 -5.60 1.04
CA ARG A 166 11.47 -7.01 1.42
C ARG A 166 11.93 -7.88 0.26
N ARG A 167 13.21 -8.25 0.30
CA ARG A 167 13.73 -9.44 -0.39
C ARG A 167 12.75 -10.58 -0.07
N PRO A 168 12.09 -11.18 -1.06
CA PRO A 168 11.30 -12.38 -0.79
C PRO A 168 12.27 -13.38 -0.19
N MET A 169 11.95 -13.82 1.02
CA MET A 169 12.68 -14.80 1.82
C MET A 169 13.10 -15.93 0.88
N THR A 170 14.36 -15.89 0.46
CA THR A 170 14.93 -16.86 -0.45
C THR A 170 15.06 -18.11 0.38
N ASP A 171 14.21 -19.09 0.09
CA ASP A 171 14.60 -20.49 0.21
C ASP A 171 16.05 -20.60 -0.29
N SER A 172 16.85 -21.37 0.45
CA SER A 172 18.27 -21.65 0.27
C SER A 172 18.61 -22.27 -1.10
N LEU A 173 18.31 -21.56 -2.19
CA LEU A 173 18.65 -21.88 -3.55
C LEU A 173 19.77 -20.95 -4.04
N PRO A 174 20.68 -21.46 -4.89
CA PRO A 174 21.67 -20.64 -5.58
C PRO A 174 21.02 -19.41 -6.25
N ALA A 175 21.70 -18.27 -6.22
CA ALA A 175 21.19 -16.98 -6.68
C ALA A 175 20.71 -17.04 -8.15
N GLU A 176 21.36 -17.89 -8.94
CA GLU A 176 21.13 -18.16 -10.35
C GLU A 176 19.82 -18.93 -10.58
N ALA A 177 19.54 -19.94 -9.75
CA ALA A 177 18.29 -20.68 -9.78
C ALA A 177 17.09 -19.77 -9.44
N ALA A 178 17.27 -18.87 -8.47
CA ALA A 178 16.28 -17.85 -8.16
C ALA A 178 16.08 -16.86 -9.32
N ALA A 179 17.14 -16.49 -10.03
CA ALA A 179 17.05 -15.61 -11.21
C ALA A 179 16.23 -16.24 -12.35
N VAL A 180 16.50 -17.51 -12.69
CA VAL A 180 15.71 -18.24 -13.71
C VAL A 180 14.22 -18.30 -13.32
N ARG A 181 13.91 -18.55 -12.04
CA ARG A 181 12.52 -18.56 -11.55
C ARG A 181 11.86 -17.18 -11.65
N ARG A 182 12.59 -16.09 -11.36
CA ARG A 182 12.09 -14.72 -11.50
C ARG A 182 11.79 -14.39 -12.96
N LEU A 183 12.69 -14.75 -13.88
CA LEU A 183 12.51 -14.55 -15.31
C LEU A 183 11.29 -15.31 -15.86
N TYR A 184 11.11 -16.57 -15.46
CA TYR A 184 9.92 -17.31 -15.90
C TYR A 184 8.61 -16.72 -15.36
N ARG A 185 8.62 -16.18 -14.13
CA ARG A 185 7.46 -15.48 -13.56
C ARG A 185 7.14 -14.18 -14.32
N SER A 186 8.15 -13.41 -14.73
CA SER A 186 7.92 -12.20 -15.53
C SER A 186 7.36 -12.55 -16.91
N LEU A 187 7.83 -13.64 -17.53
CA LEU A 187 7.27 -14.17 -18.77
C LEU A 187 5.79 -14.56 -18.63
N LEU A 188 5.41 -15.26 -17.56
CA LEU A 188 4.00 -15.61 -17.31
C LEU A 188 3.12 -14.39 -17.02
N ALA A 189 3.65 -13.39 -16.30
CA ALA A 189 2.91 -12.16 -16.05
C ALA A 189 2.68 -11.39 -17.36
N TRP A 190 3.68 -11.34 -18.22
CA TRP A 190 3.60 -10.70 -19.54
C TRP A 190 2.66 -11.43 -20.49
N SER A 191 2.65 -12.77 -20.50
CA SER A 191 1.70 -13.54 -21.30
C SER A 191 0.28 -13.36 -20.81
N ALA A 192 0.06 -13.32 -19.48
CA ALA A 192 -1.24 -13.04 -18.89
C ALA A 192 -1.75 -11.64 -19.27
N ALA A 193 -0.89 -10.62 -19.23
CA ALA A 193 -1.23 -9.28 -19.71
C ALA A 193 -1.54 -9.25 -21.22
N GLY A 194 -0.98 -10.18 -21.99
CA GLY A 194 -1.23 -10.35 -23.42
C GLY A 194 -2.42 -11.23 -23.80
N GLY A 195 -3.22 -11.69 -22.82
CA GLY A 195 -4.40 -12.54 -23.07
C GLY A 195 -4.13 -14.04 -23.03
N CYS A 196 -2.90 -14.47 -22.72
CA CYS A 196 -2.54 -15.88 -22.54
C CYS A 196 -2.15 -16.20 -21.07
N PRO A 197 -3.12 -16.22 -20.13
CA PRO A 197 -2.84 -16.56 -18.73
C PRO A 197 -2.66 -18.07 -18.55
N ARG A 198 -1.71 -18.44 -17.69
CA ARG A 198 -1.53 -19.82 -17.22
C ARG A 198 -2.60 -20.20 -16.20
N GLN A 199 -3.21 -21.37 -16.37
CA GLN A 199 -4.14 -21.95 -15.40
C GLN A 199 -3.38 -22.68 -14.29
N ARG A 200 -3.97 -22.79 -13.09
CA ARG A 200 -3.28 -23.32 -11.91
C ARG A 200 -2.79 -24.76 -12.05
N HIS A 201 -3.54 -25.59 -12.76
CA HIS A 201 -3.21 -27.00 -12.99
C HIS A 201 -2.21 -27.19 -14.15
N GLN A 202 -1.95 -26.16 -14.96
CA GLN A 202 -1.13 -26.33 -16.15
C GLN A 202 0.34 -26.50 -15.82
N THR A 203 0.99 -27.47 -16.45
CA THR A 203 2.44 -27.66 -16.35
C THR A 203 3.21 -26.63 -17.20
N PRO A 204 4.52 -26.41 -16.96
CA PRO A 204 5.32 -25.50 -17.79
C PRO A 204 5.34 -25.88 -19.28
N HIS A 205 5.29 -27.16 -19.61
CA HIS A 205 5.27 -27.64 -21.00
C HIS A 205 3.89 -27.44 -21.65
N GLU A 206 2.79 -27.62 -20.90
CA GLU A 206 1.45 -27.34 -21.41
C GLU A 206 1.23 -25.85 -21.73
N ILE A 207 1.71 -24.95 -20.85
CA ILE A 207 1.62 -23.51 -21.14
C ILE A 207 2.55 -23.12 -22.30
N LEU A 208 3.68 -23.81 -22.49
CA LEU A 208 4.57 -23.55 -23.62
C LEU A 208 3.86 -23.76 -24.96
N GLY A 209 3.08 -24.84 -25.12
CA GLY A 209 2.29 -25.06 -26.34
C GLY A 209 1.40 -23.85 -26.65
N ARG A 210 0.63 -23.40 -25.66
CA ARG A 210 -0.23 -22.21 -25.80
C ARG A 210 0.56 -20.92 -26.07
N LEU A 211 1.74 -20.76 -25.48
CA LEU A 211 2.60 -19.61 -25.72
C LEU A 211 3.15 -19.60 -27.15
N CYS A 212 3.50 -20.78 -27.68
CA CYS A 212 3.96 -20.96 -29.06
C CYS A 212 2.85 -20.72 -30.09
N ASP A 213 1.60 -21.02 -29.75
CA ASP A 213 0.45 -20.71 -30.60
C ASP A 213 0.09 -19.23 -30.55
N TRP A 214 0.17 -18.63 -29.36
CA TRP A 214 -0.11 -17.22 -29.16
C TRP A 214 0.97 -16.29 -29.72
N PHE A 215 2.24 -16.70 -29.68
CA PHE A 215 3.35 -15.92 -30.25
C PHE A 215 4.31 -16.82 -31.05
N PRO A 216 3.96 -17.16 -32.31
CA PRO A 216 4.70 -18.13 -33.11
C PRO A 216 6.11 -17.67 -33.47
N ASP A 217 6.33 -16.36 -33.63
CA ASP A 217 7.64 -15.80 -33.99
C ASP A 217 8.72 -16.07 -32.94
N ALA A 218 8.34 -16.29 -31.67
CA ALA A 218 9.27 -16.50 -30.56
C ALA A 218 9.33 -17.94 -30.05
N ARG A 219 8.79 -18.93 -30.78
CA ARG A 219 8.73 -20.35 -30.38
C ARG A 219 10.02 -20.87 -29.77
N THR A 220 11.14 -20.71 -30.48
CA THR A 220 12.46 -21.19 -30.03
C THR A 220 12.91 -20.54 -28.73
N LYS A 221 12.69 -19.22 -28.59
CA LYS A 221 13.10 -18.45 -27.41
C LYS A 221 12.24 -18.79 -26.18
N LEU A 222 10.94 -18.94 -26.38
CA LEU A 222 9.98 -19.34 -25.35
C LEU A 222 10.26 -20.78 -24.86
N ALA A 223 10.60 -21.68 -25.78
CA ALA A 223 11.00 -23.05 -25.47
C ALA A 223 12.29 -23.08 -24.65
N LEU A 224 13.31 -22.30 -25.03
CA LEU A 224 14.57 -22.20 -24.31
C LEU A 224 14.36 -21.75 -22.84
N ILE A 225 13.63 -20.65 -22.62
CA ILE A 225 13.36 -20.13 -21.28
C ILE A 225 12.59 -21.16 -20.44
N THR A 226 11.59 -21.81 -21.04
CA THR A 226 10.77 -22.81 -20.33
C THR A 226 11.56 -24.07 -19.99
N ALA A 227 12.44 -24.53 -20.88
CA ALA A 227 13.29 -25.70 -20.67
C ALA A 227 14.27 -25.46 -19.50
N HIS A 228 14.91 -24.29 -19.45
CA HIS A 228 15.79 -23.94 -18.33
C HIS A 228 15.03 -23.82 -17.01
N TYR A 229 13.83 -23.24 -17.02
CA TYR A 229 12.98 -23.21 -15.83
C TYR A 229 12.56 -24.62 -15.37
N ALA A 230 12.16 -25.49 -16.29
CA ALA A 230 11.80 -26.87 -15.98
C ALA A 230 13.00 -27.63 -15.40
N GLY A 231 14.18 -27.44 -15.96
CA GLY A 231 15.43 -28.03 -15.46
C GLY A 231 15.81 -27.55 -14.05
N VAL A 232 15.51 -26.30 -13.68
CA VAL A 232 15.76 -25.74 -12.34
C VAL A 232 14.67 -26.12 -11.33
N ARG A 233 13.46 -26.43 -11.80
CA ARG A 233 12.31 -26.74 -10.93
C ARG A 233 12.15 -28.23 -10.66
N TYR A 234 12.34 -29.05 -11.68
CA TYR A 234 12.11 -30.50 -11.64
C TYR A 234 13.41 -31.30 -11.80
N GLY A 235 14.51 -30.65 -12.16
CA GLY A 235 15.84 -31.25 -12.18
C GLY A 235 16.75 -30.62 -11.13
N ASP A 236 17.89 -31.26 -10.90
CA ASP A 236 18.94 -30.76 -10.01
C ASP A 236 19.95 -29.87 -10.77
N ARG A 237 19.52 -29.28 -11.90
CA ARG A 237 20.39 -28.42 -12.72
C ARG A 237 20.61 -27.10 -12.00
N ARG A 238 21.88 -26.82 -11.68
CA ARG A 238 22.35 -25.52 -11.21
C ARG A 238 22.72 -24.68 -12.43
N PRO A 239 21.96 -23.62 -12.74
CA PRO A 239 22.27 -22.75 -13.86
C PRO A 239 23.50 -21.91 -13.53
N ASP A 240 24.41 -21.79 -14.49
CA ASP A 240 25.56 -20.91 -14.38
C ASP A 240 25.16 -19.44 -14.65
N ALA A 241 25.96 -18.48 -14.17
CA ALA A 241 25.74 -17.05 -14.37
C ALA A 241 25.70 -16.68 -15.86
N ALA A 242 26.47 -17.36 -16.72
CA ALA A 242 26.43 -17.16 -18.17
C ALA A 242 25.06 -17.55 -18.76
N VAL A 243 24.46 -18.64 -18.26
CA VAL A 243 23.13 -19.11 -18.68
C VAL A 243 22.05 -18.11 -18.26
N VAL A 244 22.16 -17.53 -17.06
CA VAL A 244 21.22 -16.49 -16.61
C VAL A 244 21.26 -15.27 -17.53
N LYS A 245 22.46 -14.77 -17.85
CA LYS A 245 22.61 -13.63 -18.79
C LYS A 245 22.05 -13.94 -20.17
N LEU A 246 22.29 -15.15 -20.70
CA LEU A 246 21.72 -15.60 -21.96
C LEU A 246 20.18 -15.62 -21.93
N LEU A 247 19.60 -16.08 -20.84
CA LEU A 247 18.14 -16.11 -20.68
C LEU A 247 17.55 -14.70 -20.56
N GLU A 248 18.25 -13.78 -19.88
CA GLU A 248 17.84 -12.37 -19.79
C GLU A 248 17.87 -11.67 -21.15
N SER A 249 18.94 -11.86 -21.95
CA SER A 249 19.00 -11.32 -23.31
C SER A 249 17.94 -11.94 -24.22
N THR A 250 17.76 -13.26 -24.14
CA THR A 250 16.70 -13.97 -24.88
C THR A 250 15.32 -13.40 -24.54
N TRP A 251 15.06 -13.09 -23.27
CA TRP A 251 13.81 -12.50 -22.83
C TRP A 251 13.60 -11.07 -23.36
N GLN A 252 14.65 -10.25 -23.36
CA GLN A 252 14.59 -8.90 -23.95
C GLN A 252 14.26 -8.96 -25.44
N ASP A 253 14.88 -9.89 -26.18
CA ASP A 253 14.57 -10.08 -27.59
C ASP A 253 13.11 -10.45 -27.83
N VAL A 254 12.53 -11.35 -27.02
CA VAL A 254 11.12 -11.74 -27.13
C VAL A 254 10.21 -10.52 -26.98
N ARG A 255 10.54 -9.61 -26.05
CA ARG A 255 9.78 -8.37 -25.87
C ARG A 255 9.89 -7.45 -27.09
N HIS A 256 11.09 -7.24 -27.62
CA HIS A 256 11.30 -6.40 -28.80
C HIS A 256 10.67 -6.98 -30.07
N MET A 257 10.63 -8.31 -30.21
CA MET A 257 9.92 -8.97 -31.32
C MET A 257 8.42 -8.67 -31.28
N ARG A 258 7.80 -8.69 -30.09
CA ARG A 258 6.37 -8.40 -29.94
C ARG A 258 6.05 -6.93 -30.21
N GLU A 259 6.91 -6.01 -29.79
CA GLU A 259 6.75 -4.57 -30.10
C GLU A 259 6.78 -4.33 -31.61
N ARG A 260 7.71 -4.98 -32.32
CA ARG A 260 7.82 -4.91 -33.78
C ARG A 260 6.63 -5.54 -34.51
N SER A 261 6.15 -6.71 -34.06
CA SER A 261 4.99 -7.35 -34.70
C SER A 261 3.73 -6.50 -34.54
N TRP A 262 3.54 -5.87 -33.38
CA TRP A 262 2.41 -4.97 -33.14
C TRP A 262 2.43 -3.72 -34.03
N ILE A 263 3.62 -3.13 -34.24
CA ILE A 263 3.80 -2.00 -35.16
C ILE A 263 3.45 -2.41 -36.59
N ARG A 264 3.89 -3.60 -37.03
CA ARG A 264 3.59 -4.13 -38.37
C ARG A 264 2.09 -4.30 -38.58
N THR A 265 1.38 -4.96 -37.67
CA THR A 265 -0.07 -5.17 -37.77
C THR A 265 -0.85 -3.85 -37.85
N LYS A 266 -0.45 -2.82 -37.07
CA LYS A 266 -1.09 -1.50 -37.10
C LYS A 266 -0.86 -0.75 -38.41
N LYS A 267 0.34 -0.89 -39.00
CA LYS A 267 0.66 -0.29 -40.30
C LYS A 267 -0.16 -0.91 -41.43
N ASP A 268 -0.37 -2.23 -41.39
CA ASP A 268 -1.13 -2.95 -42.41
C ASP A 268 -2.64 -2.61 -42.33
N THR A 269 -3.20 -2.49 -41.13
CA THR A 269 -4.60 -2.04 -40.94
C THR A 269 -4.81 -0.57 -41.35
N SER A 270 -3.83 0.30 -41.15
CA SER A 270 -3.91 1.71 -41.59
C SER A 270 -3.75 1.92 -43.09
N ARG A 271 -3.13 0.97 -43.82
CA ARG A 271 -3.08 0.98 -45.28
C ARG A 271 -4.39 0.45 -45.89
N ALA A 272 -4.90 -0.68 -45.38
CA ALA A 272 -6.15 -1.26 -45.86
C ALA A 272 -7.38 -0.34 -45.69
N GLY A 273 -7.41 0.51 -44.64
CA GLY A 273 -8.48 1.49 -44.46
C GLY A 273 -8.32 2.81 -45.24
N ARG A 274 -7.26 2.94 -46.06
CA ARG A 274 -6.99 4.12 -46.91
C ARG A 274 -7.28 3.87 -48.39
N ASP A 275 -7.48 2.61 -48.75
CA ASP A 275 -7.80 2.13 -50.10
C ASP A 275 -9.31 1.85 -50.26
N ILE A 276 -10.14 2.32 -49.31
CA ILE A 276 -11.62 2.34 -49.33
C ILE A 276 -12.06 3.81 -49.26
#